data_AF-A0AAP4AP26-F1
#
_entry.id   AF-A0AAP4AP26-F1
#
_cell.length_a   1.000
_cell.length_b   1.000
_cell.length_c   1.000
_cell.angle_alpha   90.00
_cell.angle_beta   90.00
_cell.angle_gamma   90.00
#
_symmetry.space_group_name_H-M   'P 1'
#
loop_
_entity.id
_entity.type
_entity.pdbx_description
1 polymer ?
#
loop_
_entity_poly.entity_id
_entity_poly.type
_entity_poly.pdbx_seq_one_letter_code
_entity_poly.pdbx_strand_id
1 'polypeptide(L)'
;MKKSLLLMPALLAPIQLGVSCVRKETQEQKDEKLAKKYEKDIDNGKYVFDDFEQFKMKDEHFIEGTVNQYLWNNPNRKIKMYVLTPKFDDDFKKWCNDFQHKFNIFKKTMNKYASKKIIEYKNPKISTDPIHLYYVKEVKFDFSRGMSPQLYYVDLIEYQFKEILKLFNIPNLNLNLSLDYLKRNILNNVSITKTYYSKVNITAMFNYLSLNEIEKIRDIFSIPKPYYKSEHFMTYPAGEEQYQGKGDWKPKVIFESFRGLEKSNSNNKVLNLRYKKSFDYGPSDIDKEYLENYGNCEPLKFASYRFKIIEYDPDKAFDAEPSKVDKFVLSKHGI
;
A
#
# COMPACT_ATOMS: atom_id res chain seq x y z
N MET A 1 -3.72 12.42 -99.34
CA MET A 1 -4.62 13.31 -98.57
C MET A 1 -5.90 12.55 -98.24
N LYS A 2 -6.45 12.80 -97.04
CA LYS A 2 -7.68 12.23 -96.44
C LYS A 2 -7.54 10.79 -95.94
N LYS A 3 -8.10 10.37 -94.80
CA LYS A 3 -8.56 10.98 -93.54
C LYS A 3 -8.86 9.73 -92.70
N SER A 4 -8.17 9.47 -91.59
CA SER A 4 -8.58 8.39 -90.67
C SER A 4 -9.24 9.02 -89.45
N LEU A 5 -10.53 8.70 -89.26
CA LEU A 5 -11.31 9.05 -88.07
C LEU A 5 -10.75 8.29 -86.87
N LEU A 6 -10.24 9.02 -85.88
CA LEU A 6 -9.94 8.51 -84.56
C LEU A 6 -11.24 8.51 -83.72
N LEU A 7 -11.75 7.32 -83.45
CA LEU A 7 -12.75 7.08 -82.41
C LEU A 7 -12.05 7.03 -81.04
N MET A 8 -12.46 7.90 -80.12
CA MET A 8 -12.13 7.80 -78.70
C MET A 8 -12.97 6.71 -78.01
N PRO A 9 -12.39 6.05 -76.99
CA PRO A 9 -13.17 5.66 -75.82
C PRO A 9 -12.69 6.35 -74.54
N ALA A 10 -13.70 6.82 -73.81
CA ALA A 10 -13.74 7.48 -72.50
C ALA A 10 -12.64 7.12 -71.48
N LEU A 11 -12.10 8.19 -70.85
CA LEU A 11 -11.42 8.17 -69.56
C LEU A 11 -12.36 7.61 -68.47
N LEU A 12 -12.05 6.41 -67.97
CA LEU A 12 -12.49 5.98 -66.65
C LEU A 12 -11.44 6.46 -65.64
N ALA A 13 -11.76 7.52 -64.91
CA ALA A 13 -10.94 7.97 -63.78
C ALA A 13 -10.93 6.89 -62.68
N PRO A 14 -9.77 6.56 -62.08
CA PRO A 14 -9.74 5.66 -60.95
C PRO A 14 -10.39 6.34 -59.74
N ILE A 15 -11.42 5.68 -59.18
CA ILE A 15 -12.02 6.05 -57.89
C ILE A 15 -10.93 5.91 -56.83
N GLN A 16 -10.43 7.02 -56.31
CA GLN A 16 -9.60 7.02 -55.11
C GLN A 16 -10.48 6.62 -53.92
N LEU A 17 -10.49 5.33 -53.60
CA LEU A 17 -10.92 4.84 -52.30
C LEU A 17 -9.92 5.35 -51.26
N GLY A 18 -10.22 6.51 -50.69
CA GLY A 18 -9.52 7.05 -49.53
C GLY A 18 -9.70 6.09 -48.36
N VAL A 19 -8.74 5.19 -48.16
CA VAL A 19 -8.62 4.40 -46.94
C VAL A 19 -8.28 5.39 -45.84
N SER A 20 -9.28 5.75 -45.02
CA SER A 20 -9.07 6.44 -43.75
C SER A 20 -8.21 5.54 -42.85
N CYS A 21 -6.89 5.66 -42.95
CA CYS A 21 -5.98 5.14 -41.95
C CYS A 21 -6.27 5.89 -40.65
N VAL A 22 -7.04 5.26 -39.75
CA VAL A 22 -7.19 5.72 -38.37
C VAL A 22 -5.80 5.66 -37.74
N ARG A 23 -5.12 6.81 -37.70
CA ARG A 23 -3.79 6.93 -37.10
C ARG A 23 -3.92 6.59 -35.61
N LYS A 24 -3.51 5.39 -35.23
CA LYS A 24 -3.42 5.00 -33.81
C LYS A 24 -2.42 5.92 -33.14
N GLU A 25 -2.84 6.58 -32.08
CA GLU A 25 -1.98 7.45 -31.28
C GLU A 25 -0.81 6.64 -30.70
N THR A 26 0.38 7.22 -30.75
CA THR A 26 1.57 6.64 -30.11
C THR A 26 1.45 6.75 -28.59
N GLN A 27 2.23 5.94 -27.85
CA GLN A 27 2.25 6.03 -26.39
C GLN A 27 2.73 7.41 -25.92
N GLU A 28 3.71 8.00 -26.60
CA GLU A 28 4.21 9.34 -26.31
C GLU A 28 3.12 10.40 -26.43
N GLN A 29 2.29 10.32 -27.49
CA GLN A 29 1.16 11.25 -27.67
C GLN A 29 0.12 11.12 -26.56
N LYS A 30 -0.14 9.89 -26.09
CA LYS A 30 -1.04 9.65 -24.95
C LYS A 30 -0.46 10.21 -23.65
N ASP A 31 0.83 10.01 -23.42
CA ASP A 31 1.52 10.51 -22.23
C ASP A 31 1.57 12.04 -22.21
N GLU A 32 1.79 12.68 -23.37
CA GLU A 32 1.74 14.14 -23.49
C GLU A 32 0.34 14.69 -23.22
N LYS A 33 -0.71 14.06 -23.78
CA LYS A 33 -2.11 14.42 -23.47
C LYS A 33 -2.43 14.27 -21.99
N LEU A 34 -1.95 13.19 -21.36
CA LEU A 34 -2.15 12.95 -19.94
C LEU A 34 -1.41 13.99 -19.09
N ALA A 35 -0.17 14.34 -19.44
CA ALA A 35 0.59 15.38 -18.76
C ALA A 35 -0.11 16.74 -18.84
N LYS A 36 -0.64 17.12 -20.02
CA LYS A 36 -1.44 18.34 -20.22
C LYS A 36 -2.73 18.35 -19.41
N LYS A 37 -3.41 17.20 -19.27
CA LYS A 37 -4.57 17.04 -18.37
C LYS A 37 -4.16 17.36 -16.92
N TYR A 38 -3.07 16.79 -16.44
CA TYR A 38 -2.60 17.06 -15.07
C TYR A 38 -2.13 18.49 -14.86
N GLU A 39 -1.51 19.11 -15.86
CA GLU A 39 -1.16 20.54 -15.84
C GLU A 39 -2.40 21.40 -15.65
N LYS A 40 -3.45 21.15 -16.44
CA LYS A 40 -4.74 21.86 -16.29
C LYS A 40 -5.40 21.60 -14.95
N ASP A 41 -5.35 20.38 -14.42
CA ASP A 41 -5.87 20.05 -13.08
C ASP A 41 -5.13 20.86 -12.00
N ILE A 42 -3.81 20.96 -12.12
CA ILE A 42 -2.94 21.75 -11.23
C ILE A 42 -3.28 23.25 -11.28
N ASP A 43 -3.52 23.81 -12.47
CA ASP A 43 -3.93 25.21 -12.65
C ASP A 43 -5.27 25.50 -11.95
N ASN A 44 -6.16 24.51 -11.91
CA ASN A 44 -7.45 24.57 -11.20
C ASN A 44 -7.33 24.24 -9.70
N GLY A 45 -6.12 24.12 -9.16
CA GLY A 45 -5.90 23.84 -7.74
C GLY A 45 -6.09 22.37 -7.33
N LYS A 46 -6.22 21.44 -8.28
CA LYS A 46 -6.37 20.01 -8.01
C LYS A 46 -5.00 19.33 -7.93
N TYR A 47 -4.50 19.15 -6.71
CA TYR A 47 -3.16 18.58 -6.43
C TYR A 47 -3.19 17.13 -5.93
N VAL A 48 -4.35 16.47 -5.95
CA VAL A 48 -4.51 15.09 -5.47
C VAL A 48 -4.52 14.15 -6.67
N PHE A 49 -3.65 13.14 -6.65
CA PHE A 49 -3.70 12.07 -7.63
C PHE A 49 -4.87 11.13 -7.33
N ASP A 50 -5.87 11.17 -8.21
CA ASP A 50 -7.08 10.34 -8.16
C ASP A 50 -7.39 9.65 -9.49
N ASP A 51 -6.47 9.72 -10.46
CA ASP A 51 -6.65 9.23 -11.83
C ASP A 51 -6.32 7.74 -11.95
N PHE A 52 -7.01 6.93 -11.17
CA PHE A 52 -6.92 5.47 -11.19
C PHE A 52 -8.27 4.85 -10.81
N GLU A 53 -8.56 3.69 -11.36
CA GLU A 53 -9.67 2.88 -10.88
C GLU A 53 -9.22 2.07 -9.66
N GLN A 54 -10.09 1.93 -8.65
CA GLN A 54 -9.77 1.09 -7.51
C GLN A 54 -9.69 -0.37 -7.94
N PHE A 55 -8.57 -1.06 -7.64
CA PHE A 55 -8.47 -2.50 -7.82
C PHE A 55 -9.56 -3.18 -6.99
N LYS A 56 -10.37 -4.02 -7.64
CA LYS A 56 -11.43 -4.79 -7.00
C LYS A 56 -11.03 -6.26 -6.99
N MET A 57 -10.84 -6.80 -5.79
CA MET A 57 -10.75 -8.24 -5.58
C MET A 57 -12.07 -8.89 -6.01
N LYS A 58 -12.00 -9.94 -6.82
CA LYS A 58 -13.16 -10.70 -7.31
C LYS A 58 -13.02 -12.15 -6.89
N ASP A 59 -14.13 -12.89 -6.85
CA ASP A 59 -14.08 -14.30 -6.47
C ASP A 59 -13.18 -15.15 -7.38
N GLU A 60 -13.11 -14.83 -8.68
CA GLU A 60 -12.22 -15.46 -9.65
C GLU A 60 -10.71 -15.25 -9.40
N HIS A 61 -10.35 -14.34 -8.49
CA HIS A 61 -8.98 -14.12 -8.03
C HIS A 61 -8.55 -15.13 -6.97
N PHE A 62 -9.48 -15.93 -6.42
CA PHE A 62 -9.22 -16.85 -5.33
C PHE A 62 -9.65 -18.28 -5.70
N ILE A 63 -8.85 -19.24 -5.27
CA ILE A 63 -9.24 -20.65 -5.21
C ILE A 63 -9.17 -21.09 -3.74
N GLU A 64 -10.23 -21.73 -3.25
CA GLU A 64 -10.22 -22.34 -1.92
C GLU A 64 -9.30 -23.56 -1.94
N GLY A 65 -8.33 -23.58 -1.03
CA GLY A 65 -7.36 -24.66 -0.89
C GLY A 65 -7.56 -25.46 0.40
N THR A 66 -6.73 -26.48 0.57
CA THR A 66 -6.75 -27.31 1.77
C THR A 66 -6.00 -26.63 2.90
N VAL A 67 -6.67 -26.42 4.03
CA VAL A 67 -6.05 -25.84 5.24
C VAL A 67 -4.91 -26.73 5.73
N ASN A 68 -3.78 -26.11 6.03
CA ASN A 68 -2.67 -26.78 6.70
C ASN A 68 -3.00 -26.98 8.18
N GLN A 69 -3.40 -28.20 8.56
CA GLN A 69 -3.83 -28.52 9.93
C GLN A 69 -2.69 -28.42 10.95
N TYR A 70 -1.43 -28.59 10.53
CA TYR A 70 -0.26 -28.51 11.42
C TYR A 70 0.02 -27.11 11.97
N LEU A 71 -0.68 -26.09 11.49
CA LEU A 71 -0.53 -24.71 11.98
C LEU A 71 -1.37 -24.45 13.24
N TRP A 72 -2.34 -25.32 13.55
CA TRP A 72 -3.42 -25.04 14.49
C TRP A 72 -3.46 -26.06 15.64
N ASN A 73 -3.62 -25.56 16.86
CA ASN A 73 -3.79 -26.41 18.07
C ASN A 73 -5.16 -27.12 18.10
N ASN A 74 -6.10 -26.73 17.23
CA ASN A 74 -7.43 -27.37 17.12
C ASN A 74 -7.75 -27.70 15.65
N PRO A 75 -7.77 -28.99 15.27
CA PRO A 75 -8.04 -29.42 13.89
C PRO A 75 -9.50 -29.21 13.44
N ASN A 76 -10.44 -28.98 14.38
CA ASN A 76 -11.85 -28.73 14.08
C ASN A 76 -12.14 -27.26 13.76
N ARG A 77 -11.12 -26.42 13.61
CA ARG A 77 -11.28 -25.00 13.31
C ARG A 77 -11.86 -24.79 11.91
N LYS A 78 -12.91 -23.97 11.84
CA LYS A 78 -13.48 -23.47 10.59
C LYS A 78 -12.69 -22.25 10.06
N ILE A 79 -11.45 -22.47 9.65
CA ILE A 79 -10.66 -21.47 8.91
C ILE A 79 -10.66 -21.85 7.43
N LYS A 80 -10.60 -20.85 6.55
CA LYS A 80 -10.45 -21.06 5.10
C LYS A 80 -9.05 -20.70 4.64
N MET A 81 -8.51 -21.51 3.74
CA MET A 81 -7.27 -21.19 3.04
C MET A 81 -7.60 -20.82 1.61
N TYR A 82 -7.02 -19.73 1.13
CA TYR A 82 -7.13 -19.29 -0.26
C TYR A 82 -5.76 -19.22 -0.91
N VAL A 83 -5.70 -19.57 -2.18
CA VAL A 83 -4.58 -19.27 -3.06
C VAL A 83 -5.02 -18.25 -4.11
N LEU A 84 -4.10 -17.42 -4.57
CA LEU A 84 -4.38 -16.45 -5.63
C LEU A 84 -4.24 -17.10 -7.00
N THR A 85 -5.18 -16.80 -7.90
CA THR A 85 -5.20 -17.38 -9.25
C THR A 85 -4.25 -16.66 -10.20
N PRO A 86 -3.87 -17.28 -11.34
CA PRO A 86 -3.16 -16.57 -12.41
C PRO A 86 -3.93 -15.34 -12.91
N LYS A 87 -5.27 -15.35 -12.83
CA LYS A 87 -6.10 -14.20 -13.17
C LYS A 87 -5.88 -13.02 -12.23
N PHE A 88 -5.68 -13.27 -10.93
CA PHE A 88 -5.24 -12.23 -10.01
C PHE A 88 -3.91 -11.64 -10.46
N ASP A 89 -2.93 -12.48 -10.78
CA ASP A 89 -1.59 -12.04 -11.17
C ASP A 89 -1.63 -11.14 -12.41
N ASP A 90 -2.40 -11.53 -13.44
CA ASP A 90 -2.56 -10.75 -14.67
C ASP A 90 -3.28 -9.42 -14.42
N ASP A 91 -4.42 -9.45 -13.72
CA ASP A 91 -5.20 -8.24 -13.42
C ASP A 91 -4.41 -7.27 -12.53
N PHE A 92 -3.74 -7.79 -11.49
CA PHE A 92 -2.96 -7.00 -10.55
C PHE A 92 -1.74 -6.38 -11.22
N LYS A 93 -1.00 -7.14 -12.03
CA LYS A 93 0.15 -6.62 -12.79
C LYS A 93 -0.27 -5.52 -13.75
N LYS A 94 -1.37 -5.72 -14.48
CA LYS A 94 -1.92 -4.70 -15.39
C LYS A 94 -2.29 -3.42 -14.62
N TRP A 95 -3.00 -3.57 -13.52
CA TRP A 95 -3.40 -2.44 -12.68
C TRP A 95 -2.21 -1.69 -12.08
N CYS A 96 -1.24 -2.42 -11.51
CA CYS A 96 -0.07 -1.83 -10.88
C CYS A 96 0.79 -1.06 -11.90
N ASN A 97 0.94 -1.60 -13.11
CA ASN A 97 1.67 -0.93 -14.18
C ASN A 97 0.97 0.36 -14.63
N ASP A 98 -0.35 0.33 -14.81
CA ASP A 98 -1.13 1.53 -15.17
C ASP A 98 -1.07 2.60 -14.07
N PHE A 99 -1.25 2.21 -12.81
CA PHE A 99 -1.14 3.11 -11.66
C PHE A 99 0.23 3.77 -11.61
N GLN A 100 1.32 2.99 -11.67
CA GLN A 100 2.68 3.52 -11.59
C GLN A 100 3.01 4.41 -12.79
N HIS A 101 2.57 4.06 -14.00
CA HIS A 101 2.75 4.89 -15.19
C HIS A 101 2.12 6.28 -15.03
N LYS A 102 0.82 6.32 -14.72
CA LYS A 102 0.07 7.56 -14.51
C LYS A 102 0.63 8.37 -13.34
N PHE A 103 0.94 7.70 -12.23
CA PHE A 103 1.50 8.36 -11.06
C PHE A 103 2.87 8.96 -11.33
N ASN A 104 3.72 8.31 -12.14
CA ASN A 104 5.01 8.86 -12.54
C ASN A 104 4.87 10.12 -13.41
N ILE A 105 3.91 10.14 -14.34
CA ILE A 105 3.60 11.34 -15.12
C ILE A 105 3.08 12.45 -14.20
N PHE A 106 2.15 12.13 -13.29
CA PHE A 106 1.65 13.07 -12.30
C PHE A 106 2.77 13.69 -11.44
N LYS A 107 3.70 12.87 -10.93
CA LYS A 107 4.86 13.36 -10.16
C LYS A 107 5.70 14.33 -11.00
N LYS A 108 6.02 13.99 -12.25
CA LYS A 108 6.79 14.86 -13.15
C LYS A 108 6.08 16.21 -13.36
N THR A 109 4.78 16.19 -13.61
CA THR A 109 3.97 17.41 -13.79
C THR A 109 3.92 18.24 -12.49
N MET A 110 3.70 17.61 -11.33
CA MET A 110 3.72 18.29 -10.03
C MET A 110 5.08 18.96 -9.75
N ASN A 111 6.20 18.29 -10.01
CA ASN A 111 7.53 18.88 -9.82
C ASN A 111 7.74 20.10 -10.71
N LYS A 112 7.23 20.08 -11.95
CA LYS A 112 7.42 21.16 -12.91
C LYS A 112 6.53 22.37 -12.62
N TYR A 113 5.26 22.16 -12.32
CA TYR A 113 4.26 23.23 -12.28
C TYR A 113 3.75 23.58 -10.88
N ALA A 114 3.95 22.69 -9.90
CA ALA A 114 3.42 22.85 -8.54
C ALA A 114 4.38 22.34 -7.46
N SER A 115 5.70 22.56 -7.62
CA SER A 115 6.72 22.08 -6.67
C SER A 115 6.44 22.54 -5.24
N LYS A 116 6.02 23.80 -5.05
CA LYS A 116 5.60 24.37 -3.75
C LYS A 116 4.40 23.66 -3.10
N LYS A 117 3.71 22.79 -3.84
CA LYS A 117 2.57 22.02 -3.33
C LYS A 117 2.96 20.62 -2.88
N ILE A 118 4.12 20.12 -3.29
CA ILE A 118 4.73 18.86 -2.84
C ILE A 118 5.12 19.01 -1.37
N ILE A 119 4.94 17.95 -0.59
CA ILE A 119 5.30 17.94 0.83
C ILE A 119 6.65 17.24 0.95
N GLU A 120 7.52 17.75 1.80
CA GLU A 120 8.81 17.13 2.07
C GLU A 120 8.83 16.64 3.51
N TYR A 121 9.28 15.40 3.72
CA TYR A 121 9.58 14.86 5.03
C TYR A 121 11.07 14.58 5.14
N LYS A 122 11.70 15.07 6.21
CA LYS A 122 13.10 14.76 6.54
C LYS A 122 13.21 14.51 8.04
N ASN A 123 13.71 13.34 8.42
CA ASN A 123 14.16 13.13 9.79
C ASN A 123 15.57 13.72 9.94
N PRO A 124 15.79 14.77 10.75
CA PRO A 124 17.11 15.37 10.92
C PRO A 124 18.13 14.44 11.61
N LYS A 125 17.67 13.36 12.27
CA LYS A 125 18.55 12.37 12.93
C LYS A 125 19.18 11.38 11.96
N ILE A 126 18.64 11.25 10.76
CA ILE A 126 19.15 10.34 9.74
C ILE A 126 19.68 11.17 8.58
N SER A 127 20.91 10.87 8.15
CA SER A 127 21.53 11.51 6.99
C SER A 127 20.96 10.95 5.69
N THR A 128 19.72 11.33 5.37
CA THR A 128 19.07 11.02 4.09
C THR A 128 18.48 12.27 3.45
N ASP A 129 18.36 12.25 2.12
CA ASP A 129 17.67 13.28 1.37
C ASP A 129 16.19 13.41 1.82
N PRO A 130 15.61 14.62 1.75
CA PRO A 130 14.19 14.82 1.96
C PRO A 130 13.36 13.92 1.03
N ILE A 131 12.28 13.39 1.56
CA ILE A 131 11.38 12.52 0.80
C ILE A 131 10.21 13.36 0.31
N HIS A 132 10.04 13.42 -1.01
CA HIS A 132 8.92 14.09 -1.65
C HIS A 132 7.65 13.23 -1.56
N LEU A 133 6.64 13.74 -0.88
CA LEU A 133 5.34 13.11 -0.68
C LEU A 133 4.30 13.84 -1.52
N TYR A 134 3.55 13.05 -2.28
CA TYR A 134 2.48 13.51 -3.16
C TYR A 134 1.14 13.09 -2.55
N TYR A 135 0.13 13.97 -2.62
CA TYR A 135 -1.22 13.60 -2.16
C TYR A 135 -1.85 12.63 -3.14
N VAL A 136 -2.25 11.46 -2.63
CA VAL A 136 -2.89 10.40 -3.42
C VAL A 136 -4.22 10.06 -2.78
N LYS A 137 -5.30 9.94 -3.55
CA LYS A 137 -6.57 9.41 -3.05
C LYS A 137 -6.35 8.02 -2.46
N GLU A 138 -6.99 7.72 -1.34
CA GLU A 138 -6.78 6.45 -0.64
C GLU A 138 -6.95 5.24 -1.57
N VAL A 139 -5.96 4.34 -1.55
CA VAL A 139 -5.94 3.13 -2.38
C VAL A 139 -6.21 1.91 -1.52
N LYS A 140 -7.32 1.22 -1.78
CA LYS A 140 -7.82 0.14 -0.90
C LYS A 140 -7.55 -1.25 -1.45
N PHE A 141 -6.85 -2.07 -0.69
CA PHE A 141 -6.68 -3.50 -0.99
C PHE A 141 -7.24 -4.31 0.16
N ASP A 142 -8.32 -5.04 -0.11
CA ASP A 142 -8.99 -5.87 0.88
C ASP A 142 -9.11 -7.31 0.38
N PHE A 143 -8.26 -8.18 0.94
CA PHE A 143 -8.23 -9.60 0.61
C PHE A 143 -9.27 -10.41 1.40
N SER A 144 -10.12 -9.76 2.21
CA SER A 144 -11.02 -10.43 3.15
C SER A 144 -12.17 -11.17 2.53
N ARG A 145 -12.61 -10.74 1.33
CA ARG A 145 -13.87 -11.22 0.75
C ARG A 145 -15.05 -11.06 1.73
N GLY A 146 -15.00 -10.05 2.60
CA GLY A 146 -15.99 -9.82 3.66
C GLY A 146 -15.87 -10.74 4.89
N MET A 147 -14.83 -11.57 4.98
CA MET A 147 -14.58 -12.44 6.13
C MET A 147 -13.77 -11.72 7.22
N SER A 148 -13.93 -12.15 8.47
CA SER A 148 -13.01 -11.76 9.55
C SER A 148 -11.59 -12.24 9.22
N PRO A 149 -10.54 -11.43 9.45
CA PRO A 149 -9.17 -11.84 9.19
C PRO A 149 -8.71 -13.03 10.03
N GLN A 150 -9.43 -13.37 11.11
CA GLN A 150 -9.19 -14.58 11.92
C GLN A 150 -9.77 -15.86 11.32
N LEU A 151 -10.59 -15.76 10.27
CA LEU A 151 -11.34 -16.87 9.67
C LEU A 151 -10.84 -17.27 8.28
N TYR A 152 -9.86 -16.58 7.74
CA TYR A 152 -9.20 -16.98 6.50
C TYR A 152 -7.72 -16.59 6.51
N TYR A 153 -6.96 -17.19 5.61
CA TYR A 153 -5.64 -16.71 5.21
C TYR A 153 -5.41 -16.97 3.73
N VAL A 154 -4.56 -16.14 3.13
CA VAL A 154 -4.08 -16.34 1.76
C VAL A 154 -2.70 -16.97 1.84
N ASP A 155 -2.56 -18.18 1.29
CA ASP A 155 -1.27 -18.80 1.03
C ASP A 155 -0.73 -18.25 -0.30
N LEU A 156 0.47 -17.67 -0.23
CA LEU A 156 1.11 -17.00 -1.36
C LEU A 156 2.36 -17.74 -1.73
N ILE A 157 2.52 -18.17 -2.99
CA ILE A 157 3.84 -18.59 -3.47
C ILE A 157 4.82 -17.40 -3.47
N GLU A 158 6.13 -17.68 -3.53
CA GLU A 158 7.18 -16.64 -3.40
C GLU A 158 7.00 -15.47 -4.38
N TYR A 159 6.68 -15.75 -5.65
CA TYR A 159 6.44 -14.71 -6.65
C TYR A 159 5.24 -13.83 -6.28
N GLN A 160 4.11 -14.41 -5.88
CA GLN A 160 2.92 -13.66 -5.50
C GLN A 160 3.16 -12.80 -4.24
N PHE A 161 3.94 -13.32 -3.29
CA PHE A 161 4.35 -12.54 -2.12
C PHE A 161 5.18 -11.31 -2.54
N LYS A 162 6.15 -11.46 -3.46
CA LYS A 162 6.92 -10.33 -4.01
C LYS A 162 6.03 -9.29 -4.69
N GLU A 163 5.03 -9.72 -5.45
CA GLU A 163 4.08 -8.81 -6.09
C GLU A 163 3.23 -8.06 -5.06
N ILE A 164 2.72 -8.73 -4.03
CA ILE A 164 1.95 -8.09 -2.95
C ILE A 164 2.81 -7.08 -2.17
N LEU A 165 4.10 -7.34 -1.98
CA LEU A 165 4.98 -6.35 -1.36
C LEU A 165 5.10 -5.04 -2.15
N LYS A 166 4.84 -5.04 -3.46
CA LYS A 166 4.79 -3.78 -4.25
C LYS A 166 3.65 -2.86 -3.82
N LEU A 167 2.64 -3.36 -3.11
CA LEU A 167 1.60 -2.51 -2.52
C LEU A 167 2.19 -1.49 -1.54
N PHE A 168 3.28 -1.81 -0.85
CA PHE A 168 3.97 -0.86 0.03
C PHE A 168 4.64 0.30 -0.72
N ASN A 169 4.73 0.24 -2.05
CA ASN A 169 5.16 1.35 -2.90
C ASN A 169 4.01 2.30 -3.28
N ILE A 170 2.78 2.02 -2.86
CA ILE A 170 1.59 2.81 -3.16
C ILE A 170 1.35 3.79 -2.00
N PRO A 171 1.42 5.11 -2.23
CA PRO A 171 1.10 6.09 -1.21
C PRO A 171 -0.37 6.02 -0.79
N ASN A 172 -0.64 6.34 0.47
CA ASN A 172 -1.98 6.35 1.06
C ASN A 172 -2.71 4.99 0.96
N LEU A 173 -1.94 3.90 1.08
CA LEU A 173 -2.47 2.53 1.07
C LEU A 173 -3.36 2.25 2.29
N ASN A 174 -4.52 1.66 2.02
CA ASN A 174 -5.38 0.99 2.97
C ASN A 174 -5.36 -0.52 2.69
N LEU A 175 -4.65 -1.29 3.49
CA LEU A 175 -4.45 -2.72 3.30
C LEU A 175 -5.14 -3.52 4.40
N ASN A 176 -5.91 -4.52 4.00
CA ASN A 176 -6.38 -5.60 4.86
C ASN A 176 -5.94 -6.94 4.26
N LEU A 177 -5.06 -7.62 4.99
CA LEU A 177 -4.38 -8.81 4.50
C LEU A 177 -4.30 -9.84 5.63
N SER A 178 -4.67 -11.08 5.31
CA SER A 178 -4.49 -12.23 6.19
C SER A 178 -3.64 -13.26 5.45
N LEU A 179 -2.50 -13.63 6.02
CA LEU A 179 -1.51 -14.53 5.43
C LEU A 179 -1.24 -15.66 6.39
N ASP A 180 -0.76 -16.81 5.90
CA ASP A 180 -0.18 -17.80 6.79
C ASP A 180 1.05 -17.23 7.52
N TYR A 181 2.10 -16.86 6.80
CA TYR A 181 3.34 -16.31 7.35
C TYR A 181 3.86 -15.13 6.52
N LEU A 182 4.56 -14.20 7.19
CA LEU A 182 5.43 -13.27 6.48
C LEU A 182 6.67 -14.04 6.01
N LYS A 183 6.78 -14.25 4.69
CA LYS A 183 7.85 -15.05 4.09
C LYS A 183 9.24 -14.48 4.39
N ARG A 184 10.08 -15.34 4.99
CA ARG A 184 11.47 -15.04 5.31
C ARG A 184 12.25 -14.56 4.10
N ASN A 185 13.17 -13.61 4.31
CA ASN A 185 14.11 -13.08 3.33
C ASN A 185 13.47 -12.30 2.15
N ILE A 186 12.17 -12.44 1.89
CA ILE A 186 11.52 -11.74 0.77
C ILE A 186 11.34 -10.25 1.08
N LEU A 187 10.98 -9.90 2.32
CA LEU A 187 10.86 -8.50 2.75
C LEU A 187 12.15 -7.70 2.50
N ASN A 188 13.31 -8.33 2.65
CA ASN A 188 14.61 -7.69 2.45
C ASN A 188 14.99 -7.55 0.98
N ASN A 189 14.47 -8.41 0.10
CA ASN A 189 14.84 -8.46 -1.32
C ASN A 189 13.96 -7.59 -2.21
N VAL A 190 12.84 -7.06 -1.70
CA VAL A 190 11.97 -6.15 -2.46
C VAL A 190 12.34 -4.70 -2.18
N SER A 191 12.58 -3.96 -3.26
CA SER A 191 12.76 -2.51 -3.18
C SER A 191 11.44 -1.85 -2.80
N ILE A 192 11.41 -1.26 -1.60
CA ILE A 192 10.27 -0.51 -1.09
C ILE A 192 10.65 0.96 -1.04
N THR A 193 9.94 1.77 -1.83
CA THR A 193 10.06 3.22 -1.86
C THR A 193 9.44 3.79 -0.59
N LYS A 194 10.16 4.67 0.10
CA LYS A 194 9.67 5.35 1.29
C LYS A 194 8.45 6.20 0.95
N THR A 195 7.31 5.89 1.57
CA THR A 195 6.03 6.58 1.37
C THR A 195 5.15 6.42 2.61
N TYR A 196 3.98 7.06 2.62
CA TYR A 196 3.03 7.02 3.73
C TYR A 196 1.81 6.14 3.43
N TYR A 197 1.11 5.71 4.48
CA TYR A 197 -0.05 4.82 4.43
C TYR A 197 -1.23 5.39 5.21
N SER A 198 -2.46 4.98 4.86
CA SER A 198 -3.66 5.32 5.63
C SER A 198 -3.91 4.28 6.72
N LYS A 199 -3.96 3.00 6.34
CA LYS A 199 -4.27 1.90 7.24
C LYS A 199 -3.61 0.63 6.75
N VAL A 200 -2.93 -0.09 7.61
CA VAL A 200 -2.38 -1.41 7.29
C VAL A 200 -2.78 -2.39 8.37
N ASN A 201 -3.56 -3.41 8.02
CA ASN A 201 -3.92 -4.50 8.92
C ASN A 201 -3.40 -5.80 8.33
N ILE A 202 -2.54 -6.47 9.08
CA ILE A 202 -1.96 -7.76 8.70
C ILE A 202 -2.24 -8.75 9.81
N THR A 203 -2.97 -9.81 9.48
CA THR A 203 -3.11 -10.99 10.35
C THR A 203 -2.23 -12.10 9.80
N ALA A 204 -1.31 -12.62 10.61
CA ALA A 204 -0.38 -13.65 10.17
C ALA A 204 0.29 -14.38 11.34
N MET A 205 1.09 -15.40 11.03
CA MET A 205 2.10 -15.94 11.93
C MET A 205 3.38 -15.11 11.84
N PHE A 206 3.85 -14.61 12.99
CA PHE A 206 5.02 -13.72 13.10
C PHE A 206 6.20 -14.34 13.86
N ASN A 207 6.14 -15.63 14.19
CA ASN A 207 7.14 -16.34 15.01
C ASN A 207 8.52 -16.45 14.36
N TYR A 208 8.60 -16.27 13.05
CA TYR A 208 9.80 -16.57 12.27
C TYR A 208 10.59 -15.35 11.77
N LEU A 209 10.26 -14.14 12.20
CA LEU A 209 10.98 -12.92 11.82
C LEU A 209 12.41 -12.87 12.40
N SER A 210 13.34 -12.41 11.57
CA SER A 210 14.72 -12.03 11.90
C SER A 210 14.82 -10.55 12.27
N LEU A 211 15.94 -10.13 12.87
CA LEU A 211 16.17 -8.72 13.21
C LEU A 211 16.14 -7.82 11.97
N ASN A 212 16.78 -8.23 10.87
CA ASN A 212 16.78 -7.46 9.62
C ASN A 212 15.36 -7.25 9.06
N GLU A 213 14.47 -8.23 9.24
CA GLU A 213 13.06 -8.09 8.81
C GLU A 213 12.27 -7.15 9.71
N ILE A 214 12.55 -7.15 11.02
CA ILE A 214 12.00 -6.16 11.94
C ILE A 214 12.49 -4.76 11.55
N GLU A 215 13.78 -4.57 11.27
CA GLU A 215 14.33 -3.31 10.76
C GLU A 215 13.67 -2.89 9.45
N LYS A 216 13.42 -3.82 8.54
CA LYS A 216 12.68 -3.52 7.31
C LYS A 216 11.26 -3.04 7.59
N ILE A 217 10.57 -3.64 8.56
CA ILE A 217 9.23 -3.17 9.00
C ILE A 217 9.35 -1.77 9.60
N ARG A 218 10.38 -1.49 10.42
CA ARG A 218 10.65 -0.14 10.96
C ARG A 218 10.81 0.89 9.85
N ASP A 219 11.59 0.55 8.81
CA ASP A 219 11.81 1.39 7.63
C ASP A 219 10.52 1.67 6.84
N ILE A 220 9.70 0.64 6.59
CA ILE A 220 8.44 0.75 5.84
C ILE A 220 7.54 1.80 6.49
N PHE A 221 7.37 1.75 7.81
CA PHE A 221 6.47 2.66 8.54
C PHE A 221 7.15 3.92 9.08
N SER A 222 8.34 4.26 8.57
CA SER A 222 9.13 5.42 9.03
C SER A 222 8.59 6.78 8.56
N ILE A 223 7.74 6.78 7.53
CA ILE A 223 7.24 8.01 6.91
C ILE A 223 5.81 8.29 7.40
N PRO A 224 5.62 9.34 8.22
CA PRO A 224 4.31 9.66 8.77
C PRO A 224 3.37 10.19 7.68
N LYS A 225 2.07 10.09 7.92
CA LYS A 225 1.06 10.53 6.95
C LYS A 225 0.94 12.06 6.96
N PRO A 226 1.07 12.76 5.82
CA PRO A 226 0.83 14.19 5.78
C PRO A 226 -0.64 14.52 6.05
N TYR A 227 -0.90 15.63 6.74
CA TYR A 227 -2.25 16.20 6.80
C TYR A 227 -2.65 16.73 5.41
N TYR A 228 -3.90 16.53 5.01
CA TYR A 228 -4.37 17.06 3.72
C TYR A 228 -4.49 18.58 3.76
N LYS A 229 -4.23 19.27 2.66
CA LYS A 229 -4.35 20.74 2.60
C LYS A 229 -5.75 21.27 2.95
N SER A 230 -6.82 20.52 2.66
CA SER A 230 -8.18 20.85 3.14
C SER A 230 -8.36 20.67 4.65
N GLU A 231 -7.49 19.90 5.31
CA GLU A 231 -7.39 19.80 6.77
C GLU A 231 -6.49 20.90 7.37
N HIS A 232 -5.68 21.58 6.54
CA HIS A 232 -4.77 22.66 6.94
C HIS A 232 -5.33 24.08 6.81
N PHE A 233 -6.48 24.28 6.14
CA PHE A 233 -7.12 25.61 6.05
C PHE A 233 -8.14 25.90 7.16
N MET A 234 -8.18 25.08 8.19
CA MET A 234 -8.78 25.46 9.46
C MET A 234 -7.65 25.70 10.44
N THR A 235 -7.12 26.92 10.46
CA THR A 235 -6.22 27.40 11.52
C THR A 235 -6.97 27.29 12.85
N TYR A 236 -6.81 26.18 13.55
CA TYR A 236 -7.21 26.08 14.94
C TYR A 236 -5.98 26.36 15.82
N PRO A 237 -6.06 27.34 16.73
CA PRO A 237 -4.96 27.66 17.62
C PRO A 237 -4.61 26.45 18.48
N ALA A 238 -3.32 26.29 18.76
CA ALA A 238 -2.81 25.26 19.66
C ALA A 238 -3.47 25.40 21.03
N GLY A 239 -4.27 24.40 21.38
CA GLY A 239 -5.07 24.38 22.59
C GLY A 239 -6.00 23.19 22.52
N GLU A 240 -6.19 22.54 23.65
CA GLU A 240 -6.78 21.21 23.78
C GLU A 240 -8.24 21.14 23.28
N GLU A 241 -8.71 19.91 23.06
CA GLU A 241 -10.13 19.52 23.05
C GLU A 241 -11.01 19.65 21.79
N GLN A 242 -10.49 19.96 20.59
CA GLN A 242 -11.32 19.88 19.35
C GLN A 242 -10.96 18.77 18.34
N TYR A 243 -10.07 17.84 18.69
CA TYR A 243 -9.78 16.64 17.87
C TYR A 243 -10.72 15.46 18.12
N GLN A 244 -12.01 15.71 18.38
CA GLN A 244 -13.07 14.70 18.43
C GLN A 244 -13.85 14.58 17.10
N GLY A 245 -13.18 14.77 15.96
CA GLY A 245 -13.67 14.24 14.69
C GLY A 245 -13.62 12.70 14.74
N LYS A 246 -14.80 12.06 14.73
CA LYS A 246 -15.00 10.62 14.83
C LYS A 246 -14.00 9.81 13.96
N GLY A 247 -13.11 9.07 14.63
CA GLY A 247 -12.75 7.70 14.23
C GLY A 247 -11.56 7.47 13.30
N ASP A 248 -11.58 7.96 12.05
CA ASP A 248 -10.91 7.24 10.94
C ASP A 248 -9.78 7.98 10.19
N TRP A 249 -9.45 9.22 10.55
CA TRP A 249 -8.40 9.98 9.83
C TRP A 249 -6.96 9.64 10.30
N LYS A 250 -6.82 9.13 11.53
CA LYS A 250 -5.52 8.83 12.14
C LYS A 250 -4.93 7.55 11.52
N PRO A 251 -3.70 7.61 10.98
CA PRO A 251 -3.14 6.46 10.29
C PRO A 251 -2.86 5.32 11.28
N LYS A 252 -3.22 4.09 10.89
CA LYS A 252 -3.22 2.94 11.81
C LYS A 252 -2.50 1.74 11.22
N VAL A 253 -1.68 1.10 12.04
CA VAL A 253 -0.99 -0.14 11.68
C VAL A 253 -1.35 -1.21 12.70
N ILE A 254 -1.85 -2.36 12.23
CA ILE A 254 -2.24 -3.49 13.06
C ILE A 254 -1.48 -4.74 12.59
N PHE A 255 -0.81 -5.39 13.53
CA PHE A 255 -0.26 -6.73 13.36
C PHE A 255 -0.94 -7.65 14.37
N GLU A 256 -1.65 -8.65 13.89
CA GLU A 256 -2.45 -9.53 14.73
C GLU A 256 -2.10 -10.99 14.46
N SER A 257 -1.69 -11.73 15.49
CA SER A 257 -1.53 -13.17 15.36
C SER A 257 -2.89 -13.85 15.18
N PHE A 258 -2.91 -15.01 14.54
CA PHE A 258 -4.12 -15.82 14.61
C PHE A 258 -4.35 -16.34 16.04
N ARG A 259 -5.62 -16.40 16.44
CA ARG A 259 -6.05 -17.21 17.60
C ARG A 259 -5.73 -18.68 17.36
N GLY A 260 -5.63 -19.52 18.40
CA GLY A 260 -5.59 -20.99 18.25
C GLY A 260 -4.48 -21.57 17.37
N LEU A 261 -3.37 -20.86 17.21
CA LEU A 261 -2.17 -21.38 16.56
C LEU A 261 -1.55 -22.51 17.40
N GLU A 262 -0.80 -23.40 16.75
CA GLU A 262 0.14 -24.26 17.45
C GLU A 262 1.15 -23.44 18.26
N LYS A 263 1.62 -23.99 19.38
CA LYS A 263 2.48 -23.25 20.31
C LYS A 263 3.74 -22.71 19.67
N SER A 264 4.36 -23.49 18.79
CA SER A 264 5.54 -23.11 18.00
C SER A 264 5.29 -21.92 17.05
N ASN A 265 4.04 -21.66 16.68
CA ASN A 265 3.63 -20.60 15.74
C ASN A 265 3.01 -19.37 16.42
N SER A 266 2.66 -19.48 17.70
CA SER A 266 1.91 -18.44 18.43
C SER A 266 2.68 -17.15 18.74
N ASN A 267 4.00 -17.22 18.87
CA ASN A 267 4.83 -16.07 19.25
C ASN A 267 4.79 -14.96 18.18
N ASN A 268 4.42 -13.75 18.57
CA ASN A 268 4.43 -12.57 17.72
C ASN A 268 5.72 -11.76 17.87
N LYS A 269 6.74 -12.05 17.04
CA LYS A 269 8.00 -11.30 17.10
C LYS A 269 7.87 -9.82 16.73
N VAL A 270 6.78 -9.41 16.07
CA VAL A 270 6.53 -7.98 15.82
C VAL A 270 6.32 -7.22 17.13
N LEU A 271 5.96 -7.87 18.24
CA LEU A 271 5.90 -7.23 19.56
C LEU A 271 7.22 -6.56 19.95
N ASN A 272 8.36 -7.02 19.40
CA ASN A 272 9.67 -6.43 19.64
C ASN A 272 9.97 -5.22 18.75
N LEU A 273 9.01 -4.74 17.95
CA LEU A 273 9.22 -3.65 16.98
C LEU A 273 9.83 -2.41 17.62
N ARG A 274 9.44 -2.06 18.85
CA ARG A 274 9.97 -0.89 19.59
C ARG A 274 10.83 -1.23 20.80
N TYR A 275 11.17 -2.50 21.01
CA TYR A 275 11.97 -2.94 22.16
C TYR A 275 13.35 -3.37 21.70
N LYS A 276 14.35 -3.18 22.56
CA LYS A 276 15.74 -3.48 22.24
C LYS A 276 16.01 -4.99 22.22
N LYS A 277 15.38 -5.73 23.14
CA LYS A 277 15.55 -7.18 23.29
C LYS A 277 14.22 -7.90 23.21
N SER A 278 13.26 -7.55 24.06
CA SER A 278 11.97 -8.24 24.11
C SER A 278 10.88 -7.38 24.76
N PHE A 279 9.67 -7.48 24.23
CA PHE A 279 8.44 -6.97 24.83
C PHE A 279 8.26 -7.41 26.30
N ASP A 280 8.70 -8.62 26.65
CA ASP A 280 8.48 -9.19 27.99
C ASP A 280 9.27 -8.48 29.11
N TYR A 281 10.30 -7.71 28.75
CA TYR A 281 10.99 -6.82 29.71
C TYR A 281 10.20 -5.53 30.01
N GLY A 282 9.12 -5.29 29.26
CA GLY A 282 8.25 -4.13 29.46
C GLY A 282 8.90 -2.79 29.09
N PRO A 283 8.30 -1.67 29.53
CA PRO A 283 8.69 -0.32 29.11
C PRO A 283 10.15 0.07 29.33
N SER A 284 10.86 -0.58 30.26
CA SER A 284 12.29 -0.34 30.50
C SER A 284 13.20 -0.76 29.35
N ASP A 285 12.75 -1.63 28.46
CA ASP A 285 13.52 -2.12 27.31
C ASP A 285 13.12 -1.42 25.99
N ILE A 286 12.33 -0.33 26.05
CA ILE A 286 11.99 0.47 24.87
C ILE A 286 13.27 1.01 24.22
N ASP A 287 13.39 0.77 22.92
CA ASP A 287 14.48 1.24 22.08
C ASP A 287 14.26 2.72 21.74
N LYS A 288 14.91 3.60 22.51
CA LYS A 288 14.84 5.05 22.30
C LYS A 288 15.44 5.47 20.97
N GLU A 289 16.50 4.79 20.52
CA GLU A 289 17.14 5.06 19.25
C GLU A 289 16.19 4.76 18.09
N TYR A 290 15.45 3.65 18.17
CA TYR A 290 14.36 3.37 17.24
C TYR A 290 13.33 4.52 17.18
N LEU A 291 12.86 5.01 18.33
CA LEU A 291 11.88 6.11 18.34
C LEU A 291 12.44 7.42 17.78
N GLU A 292 13.71 7.72 17.99
CA GLU A 292 14.36 8.91 17.41
C GLU A 292 14.57 8.79 15.89
N ASN A 293 14.95 7.60 15.42
CA ASN A 293 15.25 7.34 14.02
C ASN A 293 13.98 7.17 13.16
N TYR A 294 12.92 6.61 13.74
CA TYR A 294 11.72 6.21 12.99
C TYR A 294 10.46 6.96 13.41
N GLY A 295 10.48 7.60 14.57
CA GLY A 295 9.37 8.42 15.05
C GLY A 295 9.17 9.68 14.23
N ASN A 296 7.91 10.08 14.09
CA ASN A 296 7.57 11.37 13.50
C ASN A 296 8.23 12.53 14.29
N CYS A 297 9.03 13.34 13.60
CA CYS A 297 9.72 14.49 14.19
C CYS A 297 9.03 15.84 13.95
N GLU A 298 8.03 15.89 13.04
CA GLU A 298 7.29 17.09 12.62
C GLU A 298 5.76 16.91 12.83
N PRO A 299 5.29 16.78 14.09
CA PRO A 299 3.89 16.47 14.39
C PRO A 299 2.89 17.55 13.95
N LEU A 300 3.34 18.78 13.66
CA LEU A 300 2.48 19.85 13.13
C LEU A 300 2.11 19.65 11.66
N LYS A 301 2.93 18.92 10.89
CA LYS A 301 2.73 18.69 9.45
C LYS A 301 2.34 17.25 9.12
N PHE A 302 2.61 16.31 10.02
CA PHE A 302 2.36 14.90 9.80
C PHE A 302 1.68 14.24 10.99
N ALA A 303 0.76 13.32 10.70
CA ALA A 303 0.13 12.44 11.66
C ALA A 303 0.98 11.16 11.87
N SER A 304 1.31 10.88 13.12
CA SER A 304 1.98 9.64 13.52
C SER A 304 1.09 8.42 13.37
N TYR A 305 1.69 7.28 13.00
CA TYR A 305 1.01 5.99 13.01
C TYR A 305 0.66 5.55 14.44
N ARG A 306 -0.52 4.96 14.57
CA ARG A 306 -0.95 4.25 15.76
C ARG A 306 -0.77 2.76 15.53
N PHE A 307 0.19 2.17 16.22
CA PHE A 307 0.43 0.74 16.18
C PHE A 307 -0.47 0.02 17.19
N LYS A 308 -0.97 -1.13 16.78
CA LYS A 308 -1.58 -2.14 17.65
C LYS A 308 -1.02 -3.51 17.25
N ILE A 309 -0.25 -4.12 18.14
CA ILE A 309 0.32 -5.46 17.92
C ILE A 309 -0.35 -6.41 18.92
N ILE A 310 -0.84 -7.54 18.44
CA ILE A 310 -1.70 -8.45 19.21
C ILE A 310 -1.15 -9.87 19.08
N GLU A 311 -1.01 -10.53 20.22
CA GLU A 311 -0.70 -11.95 20.33
C GLU A 311 -1.83 -12.66 21.10
N TYR A 312 -2.05 -13.94 20.76
CA TYR A 312 -2.99 -14.80 21.47
C TYR A 312 -2.24 -16.01 22.04
N ASP A 313 -2.63 -16.42 23.24
CA ASP A 313 -2.09 -17.62 23.89
C ASP A 313 -2.75 -18.87 23.26
N PRO A 314 -1.96 -19.80 22.72
CA PRO A 314 -2.46 -21.01 22.08
C PRO A 314 -3.14 -21.97 23.06
N ASP A 315 -2.86 -21.85 24.36
CA ASP A 315 -3.38 -22.72 25.42
C ASP A 315 -4.71 -22.18 25.99
N LYS A 316 -5.16 -20.98 25.57
CA LYS A 316 -6.44 -20.37 25.98
C LYS A 316 -7.58 -20.68 25.02
N ALA A 317 -8.82 -20.52 25.52
CA ALA A 317 -10.02 -20.64 24.71
C ALA A 317 -10.00 -19.71 23.48
N PHE A 318 -10.63 -20.13 22.40
CA PHE A 318 -10.58 -19.40 21.12
C PHE A 318 -11.10 -17.97 21.21
N ASP A 319 -12.11 -17.74 22.04
CA ASP A 319 -12.75 -16.45 22.31
C ASP A 319 -12.06 -15.65 23.43
N ALA A 320 -10.98 -16.16 24.01
CA ALA A 320 -10.25 -15.46 25.06
C ALA A 320 -9.71 -14.11 24.59
N GLU A 321 -9.56 -13.18 25.53
CA GLU A 321 -8.86 -11.92 25.27
C GLU A 321 -7.41 -12.17 24.82
N PRO A 322 -6.82 -11.23 24.05
CA PRO A 322 -5.40 -11.30 23.68
C PRO A 322 -4.49 -11.54 24.88
N SER A 323 -3.43 -12.32 24.68
CA SER A 323 -2.43 -12.59 25.71
C SER A 323 -1.46 -11.42 25.88
N LYS A 324 -1.06 -10.81 24.77
CA LYS A 324 -0.20 -9.61 24.75
C LYS A 324 -0.78 -8.60 23.78
N VAL A 325 -0.74 -7.33 24.19
CA VAL A 325 -1.17 -6.21 23.37
C VAL A 325 -0.18 -5.08 23.55
N ASP A 326 0.51 -4.70 22.48
CA ASP A 326 1.28 -3.47 22.44
C ASP A 326 0.54 -2.40 21.65
N LYS A 327 0.35 -1.22 22.24
CA LYS A 327 -0.28 -0.06 21.62
C LYS A 327 0.60 1.15 21.83
N PHE A 328 0.95 1.82 20.74
CA PHE A 328 1.78 3.02 20.82
C PHE A 328 1.60 3.93 19.60
N VAL A 329 1.97 5.19 19.76
CA VAL A 329 2.07 6.15 18.66
C VAL A 329 3.53 6.26 18.24
N LEU A 330 3.82 6.09 16.96
CA LEU A 330 5.18 6.25 16.43
C LEU A 330 5.52 7.74 16.30
N SER A 331 5.90 8.33 17.42
CA SER A 331 6.39 9.70 17.54
C SER A 331 7.77 9.69 18.19
N LYS A 332 8.59 10.71 17.92
CA LYS A 332 9.89 10.87 18.61
C LYS A 332 9.75 10.95 20.13
N HIS A 333 8.56 11.28 20.64
CA HIS A 333 8.27 11.42 22.06
C HIS A 333 7.71 10.13 22.68
N GLY A 334 7.40 9.10 21.90
CA GLY A 334 7.08 7.75 22.38
C GLY A 334 5.79 7.58 23.18
N ILE A 335 4.95 8.62 23.28
CA ILE A 335 3.64 8.59 23.99
C ILE A 335 2.52 8.30 23.01
#